data_AF-A0A960G9Q5-F1
#
_entry.id   AF-A0A960G9Q5-F1
#
_cell.length_a   1.000
_cell.length_b   1.000
_cell.length_c   1.000
_cell.angle_alpha   90.00
_cell.angle_beta   90.00
_cell.angle_gamma   90.00
#
_symmetry.space_group_name_H-M   'P 1'
#
loop_
_entity.id
_entity.type
_entity.pdbx_description
1 polymer ?
#
loop_
_entity_poly.entity_id
_entity_poly.type
_entity_poly.pdbx_seq_one_letter_code
_entity_poly.pdbx_strand_id
1 'polypeptide(L)'
;MDAEQEYLLRKLLEGYVPAPAPQTEVGSPTRPAGRSAGRESSTPAIWASLDAYERVFFSEGASLECIDELAAPWRATGLTAPEVQQWLDVGVYPDEAGLAAALAGAGFAPQEARRTMIRYRSDTESLNVISAVRGRSEQAAWAVELRHRIRAVHDDEAAQAG
;
A
#
# COMPACT_ATOMS: atom_id res chain seq x y z
N MET A 1 -15.87 21.17 17.94
CA MET A 1 -15.69 20.82 16.51
C MET A 1 -15.67 22.15 15.78
N ASP A 2 -14.61 22.41 15.01
CA ASP A 2 -14.39 23.72 14.42
C ASP A 2 -15.25 23.92 13.16
N ALA A 3 -15.70 25.15 12.87
CA ALA A 3 -16.61 25.41 11.74
C ALA A 3 -15.97 25.06 10.39
N GLU A 4 -14.65 25.15 10.32
CA GLU A 4 -13.85 24.73 9.17
C GLU A 4 -13.84 23.20 9.00
N GLN A 5 -13.79 22.45 10.12
CA GLN A 5 -13.84 20.98 10.09
C GLN A 5 -15.22 20.48 9.64
N GLU A 6 -16.29 21.18 10.04
CA GLU A 6 -17.66 20.85 9.62
C GLU A 6 -17.86 21.15 8.12
N TYR A 7 -17.29 22.24 7.61
CA TYR A 7 -17.32 22.58 6.19
C TYR A 7 -16.56 21.56 5.31
N LEU A 8 -15.37 21.13 5.75
CA LEU A 8 -14.58 20.12 5.04
C LEU A 8 -15.28 18.76 5.04
N LEU A 9 -15.90 18.36 6.16
CA LEU A 9 -16.71 17.14 6.23
C LEU A 9 -17.89 17.20 5.26
N ARG A 10 -18.58 18.35 5.21
CA ARG A 10 -19.73 18.55 4.34
C ARG A 10 -19.36 18.54 2.87
N LYS A 11 -18.19 19.08 2.50
CA LYS A 11 -17.64 19.00 1.14
C LYS A 11 -17.21 17.59 0.74
N LEU A 12 -16.66 16.80 1.68
CA LEU A 12 -16.28 15.41 1.45
C LEU A 12 -17.50 14.48 1.26
N LEU A 13 -18.64 14.81 1.88
CA LEU A 13 -19.88 14.04 1.78
C LEU A 13 -20.80 14.50 0.64
N GLU A 14 -20.45 15.58 -0.06
CA GLU A 14 -21.21 16.11 -1.20
C GLU A 14 -21.02 15.20 -2.43
N GLY A 15 -21.81 14.13 -2.50
CA GLY A 15 -21.70 13.07 -3.51
C GLY A 15 -21.69 11.65 -2.94
N TYR A 16 -21.62 11.50 -1.61
CA TYR A 16 -21.71 10.21 -0.95
C TYR A 16 -23.17 9.71 -0.94
N VAL A 17 -23.46 8.69 -1.75
CA VAL A 17 -24.72 7.93 -1.66
C VAL A 17 -24.49 6.81 -0.64
N PRO A 18 -25.09 6.86 0.56
CA PRO A 18 -24.95 5.78 1.52
C PRO A 18 -25.57 4.51 0.94
N ALA A 19 -24.83 3.40 0.98
CA ALA A 19 -25.34 2.09 0.59
C ALA A 19 -26.61 1.77 1.42
N PRO A 20 -27.69 1.26 0.81
CA PRO A 20 -28.92 0.99 1.53
C PRO A 20 -28.66 -0.04 2.63
N ALA A 21 -29.04 0.31 3.86
CA ALA A 21 -28.93 -0.58 5.00
C ALA A 21 -29.77 -1.86 4.77
N PRO A 22 -29.27 -3.05 5.16
CA PRO A 22 -29.99 -4.29 5.00
C PRO A 22 -31.22 -4.30 5.93
N GLN A 23 -32.41 -4.26 5.35
CA GLN A 23 -33.65 -4.45 6.11
C GLN A 23 -33.73 -5.90 6.56
N THR A 24 -33.70 -6.12 7.88
CA THR A 24 -34.07 -7.39 8.49
C THR A 24 -35.42 -7.19 9.17
N GLU A 25 -36.51 -7.66 8.55
CA GLU A 25 -37.74 -8.01 9.28
C GLU A 25 -38.42 -9.25 8.68
N VAL A 26 -38.93 -10.05 9.59
CA VAL A 26 -39.30 -11.47 9.50
C VAL A 26 -40.78 -11.64 9.16
N GLY A 27 -41.13 -12.59 8.28
CA GLY A 27 -42.51 -13.06 8.10
C GLY A 27 -42.75 -13.97 6.88
N SER A 28 -42.60 -15.29 7.06
CA SER A 28 -42.93 -16.36 6.08
C SER A 28 -44.46 -16.58 5.95
N PRO A 29 -45.00 -17.46 5.06
CA PRO A 29 -44.38 -18.22 3.94
C PRO A 29 -45.18 -18.15 2.61
N THR A 30 -44.54 -18.42 1.48
CA THR A 30 -45.01 -19.36 0.43
C THR A 30 -43.92 -19.51 -0.62
N ARG A 31 -43.46 -20.75 -0.81
CA ARG A 31 -42.55 -21.16 -1.89
C ARG A 31 -43.36 -21.18 -3.20
N PRO A 32 -42.74 -20.85 -4.35
CA PRO A 32 -42.13 -21.95 -5.07
C PRO A 32 -40.71 -21.65 -5.57
N ALA A 33 -39.99 -22.76 -5.72
CA ALA A 33 -38.70 -22.96 -6.37
C ALA A 33 -38.20 -21.83 -7.28
N GLY A 34 -37.19 -21.10 -6.81
CA GLY A 34 -36.21 -20.39 -7.61
C GLY A 34 -34.85 -20.63 -6.99
N ARG A 35 -33.99 -21.36 -7.68
CA ARG A 35 -32.68 -21.82 -7.22
C ARG A 35 -31.71 -20.63 -7.14
N SER A 36 -31.62 -19.97 -5.99
CA SER A 36 -30.54 -19.02 -5.68
C SER A 36 -29.40 -19.73 -4.98
N ALA A 37 -28.71 -20.62 -5.70
CA ALA A 37 -27.38 -21.07 -5.35
C ALA A 37 -26.41 -20.32 -6.26
N GLY A 38 -25.72 -19.31 -5.74
CA GLY A 38 -24.81 -18.53 -6.60
C GLY A 38 -24.04 -17.38 -5.95
N ARG A 39 -24.14 -17.13 -4.65
CA ARG A 39 -23.38 -16.04 -4.01
C ARG A 39 -22.13 -16.49 -3.25
N GLU A 40 -21.89 -17.79 -3.13
CA GLU A 40 -20.84 -18.35 -2.27
C GLU A 40 -19.74 -19.11 -3.02
N SER A 41 -19.77 -19.12 -4.36
CA SER A 41 -18.78 -19.81 -5.20
C SER A 41 -17.94 -18.91 -6.10
N SER A 42 -18.15 -17.59 -6.08
CA SER A 42 -17.49 -16.68 -7.04
C SER A 42 -16.08 -16.29 -6.64
N THR A 43 -15.77 -16.20 -5.34
CA THR A 43 -14.42 -15.87 -4.85
C THR A 43 -13.34 -16.80 -5.41
N PRO A 44 -13.42 -18.14 -5.31
CA PRO A 44 -12.38 -19.02 -5.86
C PRO A 44 -12.24 -18.93 -7.39
N ALA A 45 -13.35 -18.68 -8.11
CA ALA A 45 -13.32 -18.52 -9.57
C ALA A 45 -12.63 -17.21 -9.99
N ILE A 46 -12.89 -16.11 -9.28
CA ILE A 46 -12.24 -14.81 -9.49
C ILE A 46 -10.75 -14.91 -9.15
N TRP A 47 -10.40 -15.50 -8.01
CA TRP A 47 -9.00 -15.71 -7.62
C TRP A 47 -8.21 -16.49 -8.68
N ALA A 48 -8.82 -17.49 -9.33
CA ALA A 48 -8.18 -18.26 -10.38
C ALA A 48 -7.92 -17.46 -11.67
N SER A 49 -8.73 -16.44 -11.98
CA SER A 49 -8.54 -15.58 -13.16
C SER A 49 -7.54 -14.45 -12.97
N LEU A 50 -7.26 -14.05 -11.73
CA LEU A 50 -6.32 -12.96 -11.43
C LEU A 50 -4.86 -13.42 -11.56
N ASP A 51 -4.01 -12.53 -12.08
CA ASP A 51 -2.56 -12.71 -12.09
C ASP A 51 -1.94 -12.51 -10.69
N ALA A 52 -0.64 -12.78 -10.57
CA ALA A 52 0.05 -12.73 -9.28
C ALA A 52 0.04 -11.35 -8.61
N TYR A 53 0.15 -10.26 -9.37
CA TYR A 53 0.09 -8.88 -8.87
C TYR A 53 -1.35 -8.48 -8.57
N GLU A 54 -2.28 -8.80 -9.46
CA GLU A 54 -3.69 -8.52 -9.23
C GLU A 54 -4.19 -9.19 -7.95
N ARG A 55 -3.77 -10.44 -7.67
CA ARG A 55 -4.08 -11.13 -6.42
C ARG A 55 -3.63 -10.37 -5.18
N VAL A 56 -2.46 -9.71 -5.22
CA VAL A 56 -1.95 -8.87 -4.11
C VAL A 56 -2.94 -7.74 -3.85
N PHE A 57 -3.29 -6.97 -4.88
CA PHE A 57 -4.22 -5.84 -4.70
C PHE A 57 -5.64 -6.30 -4.37
N PHE A 58 -6.08 -7.46 -4.89
CA PHE A 58 -7.36 -8.05 -4.55
C PHE A 58 -7.44 -8.43 -3.06
N SER A 59 -6.37 -9.00 -2.50
CA SER A 59 -6.31 -9.28 -1.06
C SER A 59 -6.28 -8.02 -0.20
N GLU A 60 -5.70 -6.93 -0.71
CA GLU A 60 -5.71 -5.61 -0.06
C GLU A 60 -7.08 -4.89 -0.19
N GLY A 61 -8.04 -5.48 -0.91
CA GLY A 61 -9.40 -4.96 -1.03
C GLY A 61 -9.66 -4.11 -2.28
N ALA A 62 -8.76 -4.11 -3.27
CA ALA A 62 -9.00 -3.46 -4.55
C ALA A 62 -10.17 -4.12 -5.30
N SER A 63 -10.98 -3.30 -5.97
CA SER A 63 -12.07 -3.78 -6.81
C SER A 63 -11.55 -4.31 -8.15
N LEU A 64 -12.27 -5.24 -8.79
CA LEU A 64 -11.91 -5.77 -10.11
C LEU A 64 -11.87 -4.68 -11.20
N GLU A 65 -12.54 -3.55 -11.00
CA GLU A 65 -12.59 -2.45 -11.97
C GLU A 65 -11.29 -1.63 -11.98
N CYS A 66 -10.56 -1.58 -10.85
CA CYS A 66 -9.34 -0.77 -10.70
C CYS A 66 -8.07 -1.60 -10.43
N ILE A 67 -8.20 -2.92 -10.31
CA ILE A 67 -7.10 -3.81 -9.94
C ILE A 67 -5.96 -3.79 -10.97
N ASP A 68 -6.28 -3.72 -12.26
CA ASP A 68 -5.28 -3.67 -13.32
C ASP A 68 -4.55 -2.32 -13.34
N GLU A 69 -5.26 -1.21 -13.08
CA GLU A 69 -4.66 0.12 -12.97
C GLU A 69 -3.68 0.21 -11.80
N LEU A 70 -4.00 -0.45 -10.68
CA LEU A 70 -3.09 -0.58 -9.54
C LEU A 70 -1.93 -1.52 -9.86
N ALA A 71 -2.16 -2.66 -10.51
CA ALA A 71 -1.12 -3.66 -10.77
C ALA A 71 -0.12 -3.24 -11.86
N ALA A 72 -0.58 -2.56 -12.92
CA ALA A 72 0.23 -2.17 -14.07
C ALA A 72 1.55 -1.46 -13.73
N PRO A 73 1.58 -0.40 -12.88
CA PRO A 73 2.83 0.25 -12.52
C PRO A 73 3.78 -0.68 -11.76
N TRP A 74 3.27 -1.60 -10.94
CA TRP A 74 4.11 -2.57 -10.22
C TRP A 74 4.70 -3.64 -11.15
N ARG A 75 3.97 -4.08 -12.19
CA ARG A 75 4.52 -4.99 -13.21
C ARG A 75 5.74 -4.39 -13.91
N ALA A 76 5.76 -3.07 -14.10
CA ALA A 76 6.87 -2.37 -14.74
C ALA A 76 8.12 -2.21 -13.86
N THR A 77 8.01 -2.45 -12.54
CA THR A 77 9.13 -2.29 -11.60
C THR A 77 10.13 -3.45 -11.64
N GLY A 78 9.72 -4.62 -12.13
CA GLY A 78 10.51 -5.85 -12.06
C GLY A 78 10.51 -6.54 -10.69
N LEU A 79 9.81 -5.99 -9.69
CA LEU A 79 9.59 -6.64 -8.40
C LEU A 79 8.60 -7.80 -8.55
N THR A 80 8.83 -8.91 -7.85
CA THR A 80 7.90 -10.03 -7.82
C THR A 80 6.67 -9.72 -6.96
N ALA A 81 5.52 -10.36 -7.23
CA ALA A 81 4.32 -10.15 -6.42
C ALA A 81 4.52 -10.35 -4.89
N PRO A 82 5.29 -11.33 -4.40
CA PRO A 82 5.63 -11.43 -2.98
C PRO A 82 6.46 -10.25 -2.45
N GLU A 83 7.32 -9.64 -3.27
CA GLU A 83 8.06 -8.43 -2.89
C GLU A 83 7.13 -7.21 -2.86
N VAL A 84 6.19 -7.10 -3.80
CA VAL A 84 5.16 -6.06 -3.78
C VAL A 84 4.35 -6.11 -2.50
N GLN A 85 3.84 -7.28 -2.11
CA GLN A 85 3.12 -7.45 -0.84
C GLN A 85 3.96 -6.98 0.35
N GLN A 86 5.24 -7.35 0.40
CA GLN A 86 6.11 -6.91 1.49
C GLN A 86 6.32 -5.40 1.54
N TRP A 87 6.37 -4.72 0.39
CA TRP A 87 6.44 -3.26 0.33
C TRP A 87 5.15 -2.59 0.83
N LEU A 88 3.99 -3.15 0.47
CA LEU A 88 2.68 -2.69 0.97
C LEU A 88 2.58 -2.89 2.50
N ASP A 89 2.98 -4.06 3.01
CA ASP A 89 2.96 -4.40 4.45
C ASP A 89 3.82 -3.47 5.32
N VAL A 90 4.85 -2.85 4.73
CA VAL A 90 5.73 -1.91 5.43
C VAL A 90 5.30 -0.44 5.27
N GLY A 91 4.20 -0.19 4.56
CA GLY A 91 3.56 1.11 4.44
C GLY A 91 3.91 1.90 3.19
N VAL A 92 4.43 1.26 2.13
CA VAL A 92 4.41 1.85 0.78
C VAL A 92 2.99 1.80 0.25
N TYR A 93 2.49 2.89 -0.34
CA TYR A 93 1.12 2.92 -0.83
C TYR A 93 0.98 2.22 -2.19
N PRO A 94 -0.23 1.73 -2.55
CA PRO A 94 -0.47 1.06 -3.82
C PRO A 94 -0.13 1.89 -5.08
N ASP A 95 -0.16 3.22 -4.99
CA ASP A 95 0.21 4.15 -6.07
C ASP A 95 1.70 4.52 -6.10
N GLU A 96 2.49 4.02 -5.14
CA GLU A 96 3.91 4.34 -4.96
C GLU A 96 4.86 3.25 -5.50
N ALA A 97 4.51 2.59 -6.61
CA ALA A 97 5.35 1.55 -7.22
C ALA A 97 6.79 2.03 -7.50
N GLY A 98 6.94 3.29 -7.93
CA GLY A 98 8.25 3.91 -8.20
C GLY A 98 9.13 4.04 -6.95
N LEU A 99 8.53 4.28 -5.79
CA LEU A 99 9.25 4.38 -4.51
C LEU A 99 9.81 3.02 -4.10
N ALA A 100 8.98 1.97 -4.16
CA ALA A 100 9.42 0.60 -3.90
C ALA A 100 10.54 0.17 -4.84
N ALA A 101 10.40 0.46 -6.14
CA ALA A 101 11.42 0.16 -7.14
C ALA A 101 12.75 0.90 -6.86
N ALA A 102 12.67 2.18 -6.51
CA ALA A 102 13.84 2.98 -6.15
C ALA A 102 14.58 2.42 -4.92
N LEU A 103 13.83 2.06 -3.87
CA LEU A 103 14.38 1.51 -2.64
C LEU A 103 15.00 0.12 -2.87
N ALA A 104 14.31 -0.76 -3.58
CA ALA A 104 14.80 -2.08 -3.93
C ALA A 104 16.04 -1.99 -4.83
N GLY A 105 16.04 -1.09 -5.82
CA GLY A 105 17.19 -0.83 -6.69
C GLY A 105 18.41 -0.28 -5.95
N ALA A 106 18.19 0.46 -4.85
CA ALA A 106 19.26 0.89 -3.94
C ALA A 106 19.72 -0.21 -2.96
N GLY A 107 19.09 -1.39 -2.99
CA GLY A 107 19.45 -2.55 -2.18
C GLY A 107 18.87 -2.54 -0.76
N PHE A 108 17.79 -1.80 -0.51
CA PHE A 108 17.05 -1.90 0.75
C PHE A 108 16.06 -3.06 0.74
N ALA A 109 16.04 -3.84 1.83
CA ALA A 109 14.92 -4.75 2.08
C ALA A 109 13.71 -3.96 2.65
N PRO A 110 12.46 -4.38 2.41
CA PRO A 110 11.27 -3.66 2.88
C PRO A 110 11.27 -3.41 4.41
N GLN A 111 11.58 -4.45 5.19
CA GLN A 111 11.64 -4.36 6.65
C GLN A 111 12.80 -3.52 7.16
N GLU A 112 13.93 -3.53 6.45
CA GLU A 112 15.08 -2.67 6.74
C GLU A 112 14.70 -1.21 6.53
N ALA A 113 14.10 -0.88 5.38
CA ALA A 113 13.69 0.48 5.06
C ALA A 113 12.70 1.07 6.07
N ARG A 114 11.78 0.24 6.60
CA ARG A 114 10.84 0.65 7.64
C ARG A 114 11.50 0.89 9.00
N ARG A 115 12.50 0.08 9.37
CA ARG A 115 13.13 0.11 10.70
C ARG A 115 14.25 1.12 10.80
N THR A 116 14.98 1.36 9.71
CA THR A 116 16.12 2.27 9.70
C THR A 116 15.64 3.70 9.84
N MET A 117 15.95 4.32 10.98
CA MET A 117 15.59 5.70 11.31
C MET A 117 16.74 6.64 10.93
N ILE A 118 16.40 7.72 10.23
CA ILE A 118 17.32 8.76 9.79
C ILE A 118 17.03 9.99 10.62
N ARG A 119 18.05 10.48 11.32
CA ARG A 119 17.99 11.73 12.06
C ARG A 119 18.65 12.83 11.25
N TYR A 120 17.92 13.90 10.98
CA TYR A 120 18.49 15.09 10.36
C TYR A 120 19.13 15.97 11.43
N ARG A 121 20.30 16.54 11.14
CA ARG A 121 21.07 17.35 12.11
C ARG A 121 20.31 18.56 12.69
N SER A 122 19.27 19.01 12.00
CA SER A 122 18.54 20.22 12.34
C SER A 122 17.15 19.97 12.95
N ASP A 123 16.70 18.72 13.02
CA ASP A 123 15.34 18.39 13.45
C ASP A 123 15.31 17.34 14.57
N THR A 124 14.37 17.52 15.49
CA THR A 124 14.08 16.53 16.55
C THR A 124 13.33 15.33 15.99
N GLU A 125 12.84 15.44 14.75
CA GLU A 125 12.12 14.39 14.05
C GLU A 125 13.08 13.42 13.36
N SER A 126 12.79 12.13 13.53
CA SER A 126 13.48 11.04 12.85
C SER A 126 12.49 10.39 11.89
N LEU A 127 12.89 10.21 10.63
CA LEU A 127 12.07 9.59 9.60
C LEU A 127 12.65 8.23 9.25
N ASN A 128 11.80 7.24 8.97
CA ASN A 128 12.30 6.00 8.37
C ASN A 128 12.71 6.22 6.90
N VAL A 129 13.48 5.28 6.34
CA VAL A 129 13.97 5.37 4.95
C VAL A 129 12.83 5.56 3.95
N ILE A 130 11.72 4.84 4.11
CA ILE A 130 10.54 4.96 3.23
C ILE A 130 10.03 6.41 3.21
N SER A 131 9.81 6.98 4.40
CA SER A 131 9.28 8.35 4.57
C SER A 131 10.27 9.41 4.10
N ALA A 132 11.57 9.15 4.21
CA ALA A 132 12.60 10.12 3.83
C ALA A 132 12.77 10.23 2.30
N VAL A 133 12.59 9.11 1.58
CA VAL A 133 12.63 9.05 0.11
C VAL A 133 11.28 9.49 -0.49
N ARG A 134 10.17 9.23 0.20
CA ARG A 134 8.82 9.62 -0.22
C ARG A 134 8.74 11.12 -0.52
N GLY A 135 8.08 11.48 -1.63
CA GLY A 135 7.89 12.86 -2.06
C GLY A 135 9.11 13.54 -2.69
N ARG A 136 10.25 12.84 -2.84
CA ARG A 136 11.39 13.35 -3.61
C ARG A 136 11.15 13.16 -5.12
N SER A 137 11.61 14.11 -5.93
CA SER A 137 11.53 14.03 -7.40
C SER A 137 12.48 13.00 -8.01
N GLU A 138 13.60 12.72 -7.34
CA GLU A 138 14.63 11.76 -7.80
C GLU A 138 14.80 10.61 -6.79
N GLN A 139 13.73 9.87 -6.54
CA GLN A 139 13.67 8.83 -5.50
C GLN A 139 14.81 7.81 -5.62
N ALA A 140 15.13 7.36 -6.84
CA ALA A 140 16.19 6.39 -7.08
C ALA A 140 17.58 6.90 -6.69
N ALA A 141 17.95 8.10 -7.16
CA ALA A 141 19.24 8.72 -6.82
C ALA A 141 19.35 8.96 -5.31
N TRP A 142 18.26 9.44 -4.70
CA TRP A 142 18.23 9.73 -3.28
C TRP A 142 18.30 8.47 -2.41
N ALA A 143 17.63 7.38 -2.81
CA ALA A 143 17.74 6.09 -2.14
C ALA A 143 19.18 5.54 -2.18
N VAL A 144 19.86 5.66 -3.32
CA VAL A 144 21.28 5.25 -3.45
C VAL A 144 22.19 6.10 -2.57
N GLU A 145 22.05 7.43 -2.60
CA GLU A 145 22.82 8.33 -1.73
C GLU A 145 22.62 7.96 -0.26
N LEU A 146 21.37 7.75 0.14
CA LEU A 146 21.03 7.41 1.51
C LEU A 146 21.64 6.06 1.93
N ARG A 147 21.64 5.05 1.05
CA ARG A 147 22.30 3.77 1.31
C ARG A 147 23.79 3.93 1.56
N HIS A 148 24.47 4.73 0.73
CA HIS A 148 25.89 5.02 0.92
C HIS A 148 26.17 5.71 2.25
N ARG A 149 25.33 6.67 2.64
CA ARG A 149 25.47 7.39 3.91
C ARG A 149 25.28 6.48 5.13
N ILE A 150 24.28 5.61 5.12
CA ILE A 150 24.05 4.64 6.20
C ILE A 150 25.26 3.71 6.35
N ARG A 151 25.79 3.20 5.22
CA ARG A 151 26.98 2.35 5.24
C ARG A 151 28.21 3.06 5.81
N ALA A 152 28.44 4.31 5.39
CA ALA A 152 29.58 5.08 5.88
C ALA A 152 29.54 5.31 7.40
N VAL A 153 28.35 5.53 7.98
CA VAL A 153 28.19 5.66 9.43
C VAL A 153 28.52 4.34 10.15
N HIS A 154 28.02 3.22 9.64
CA HIS A 154 28.33 1.91 10.24
C HIS A 154 29.81 1.54 10.15
N ASP A 155 30.47 1.85 9.03
CA ASP A 155 31.91 1.60 8.86
C ASP A 155 32.75 2.45 9.83
N ASP A 156 32.34 3.71 10.08
CA ASP A 156 32.98 4.62 11.03
C ASP A 156 32.77 4.18 12.50
N GLU A 157 31.55 3.76 12.88
CA GLU A 157 31.26 3.21 14.21
C GLU A 157 32.07 1.93 14.48
N ALA A 158 32.21 1.06 13.48
CA ALA A 158 33.02 -0.16 13.60
C ALA A 158 34.51 0.15 13.76
N ALA A 159 35.03 1.17 13.06
CA ALA A 159 36.42 1.62 13.17
C ALA A 159 36.74 2.26 14.53
N GLN A 160 35.77 2.92 15.18
CA GLN A 160 35.94 3.52 16.51
C GLN A 160 35.84 2.51 17.66
N ALA A 161 35.25 1.34 17.42
CA ALA A 161 35.03 0.30 18.44
C ALA A 161 36.13 -0.77 18.52
N GLY A 162 37.08 -0.79 17.57
CA GLY A 162 38.21 -1.73 17.51
C GLY A 162 39.53 -1.11 17.95
#